data_AF-A0A520QKI2-F1
#
_entry.id   AF-A0A520QKI2-F1
#
_cell.length_a   1.000
_cell.length_b   1.000
_cell.length_c   1.000
_cell.angle_alpha   90.00
_cell.angle_beta   90.00
_cell.angle_gamma   90.00
#
_symmetry.space_group_name_H-M   'P 1'
#
loop_
_entity.id
_entity.type
_entity.pdbx_description
1 polymer ?
#
loop_
_entity_poly.entity_id
_entity_poly.type
_entity_poly.pdbx_seq_one_letter_code
_entity_poly.pdbx_strand_id
1 'polypeptide(L)'
;MRITFALIFLALSGCGAAAEDEAEVTEETVTTGDEAIEEAVPSPPVAWDEMDHEAQARWMMAEVVPRMGERFQAFDGERYADFGCPTCHGPNPRENGFDMPSAALPALPATGTPEQHQMVRDYPEMVRFMFNDVLPTMQTLVGGADFDEETGEGFSCYSCHPHAGDEGTTLIELSAPEGDAGAE
;
A
#
# COMPACT_ATOMS: atom_id res chain seq x y z
N MET A 1 -46.99 -23.47 -74.25
CA MET A 1 -45.63 -23.11 -74.71
C MET A 1 -44.67 -23.87 -73.79
N ARG A 2 -44.11 -25.02 -74.21
CA ARG A 2 -42.72 -25.16 -74.71
C ARG A 2 -41.71 -24.50 -73.77
N ILE A 3 -40.97 -25.29 -72.97
CA ILE A 3 -39.61 -25.83 -73.29
C ILE A 3 -38.59 -24.69 -73.34
N THR A 4 -37.41 -24.64 -72.71
CA THR A 4 -36.57 -25.46 -71.81
C THR A 4 -35.19 -24.75 -71.89
N PHE A 5 -34.35 -24.81 -70.84
CA PHE A 5 -32.93 -24.36 -70.85
C PHE A 5 -32.69 -22.84 -71.04
N ALA A 6 -31.58 -22.22 -70.64
CA ALA A 6 -30.44 -22.47 -69.73
C ALA A 6 -29.40 -21.35 -70.02
N LEU A 7 -28.19 -21.42 -69.43
CA LEU A 7 -27.04 -20.50 -69.58
C LEU A 7 -27.15 -19.20 -68.73
N ILE A 8 -26.09 -18.70 -68.07
CA ILE A 8 -24.69 -19.16 -67.98
C ILE A 8 -24.01 -18.75 -66.64
N PHE A 9 -23.02 -19.56 -66.25
CA PHE A 9 -21.84 -19.36 -65.38
C PHE A 9 -21.53 -17.95 -64.77
N LEU A 10 -21.26 -17.83 -63.46
CA LEU A 10 -19.94 -17.96 -62.76
C LEU A 10 -19.06 -16.68 -62.91
N ALA A 11 -18.46 -16.02 -61.91
CA ALA A 11 -18.09 -16.33 -60.51
C ALA A 11 -18.25 -15.05 -59.61
N LEU A 12 -17.68 -14.81 -58.41
CA LEU A 12 -16.72 -15.47 -57.49
C LEU A 12 -16.91 -14.91 -56.04
N SER A 13 -16.07 -15.35 -55.09
CA SER A 13 -15.72 -14.70 -53.79
C SER A 13 -16.79 -14.61 -52.69
N GLY A 14 -16.79 -15.65 -51.83
CA GLY A 14 -17.48 -15.67 -50.54
C GLY A 14 -17.13 -16.95 -49.78
N CYS A 15 -15.91 -17.03 -49.22
CA CYS A 15 -15.45 -18.22 -48.49
C CYS A 15 -15.96 -18.18 -47.04
N GLY A 16 -17.07 -18.85 -46.77
CA GLY A 16 -17.49 -19.20 -45.40
C GLY A 16 -17.05 -20.62 -45.08
N ALA A 17 -16.13 -20.77 -44.12
CA ALA A 17 -15.77 -22.07 -43.55
C ALA A 17 -16.75 -22.45 -42.41
N ALA A 18 -16.79 -23.74 -42.07
CA ALA A 18 -17.79 -24.34 -41.18
C ALA A 18 -17.15 -25.29 -40.16
N ALA A 19 -17.95 -25.74 -39.17
CA ALA A 19 -17.58 -26.58 -38.02
C ALA A 19 -16.65 -25.86 -37.00
N GLU A 20 -16.52 -26.27 -35.73
CA GLU A 20 -17.02 -27.41 -34.93
C GLU A 20 -17.48 -26.89 -33.53
N ASP A 21 -18.57 -27.33 -32.91
CA ASP A 21 -18.76 -28.54 -32.06
C ASP A 21 -17.73 -28.74 -30.93
N GLU A 22 -17.77 -27.90 -29.88
CA GLU A 22 -17.03 -28.12 -28.64
C GLU A 22 -17.94 -27.86 -27.42
N ALA A 23 -17.90 -28.78 -26.46
CA ALA A 23 -18.80 -28.90 -25.31
C ALA A 23 -18.97 -27.65 -24.42
N GLU A 24 -20.22 -27.39 -24.02
CA GLU A 24 -20.57 -26.59 -22.85
C GLU A 24 -20.04 -27.29 -21.57
N VAL A 25 -18.85 -26.91 -21.12
CA VAL A 25 -18.36 -27.27 -19.79
C VAL A 25 -18.95 -26.28 -18.79
N THR A 26 -20.09 -26.64 -18.20
CA THR A 26 -20.56 -26.03 -16.95
C THR A 26 -19.62 -26.45 -15.82
N GLU A 27 -18.50 -25.76 -15.66
CA GLU A 27 -17.62 -25.97 -14.50
C GLU A 27 -18.25 -25.35 -13.25
N GLU A 28 -18.26 -26.12 -12.17
CA GLU A 28 -19.03 -25.83 -10.98
C GLU A 28 -18.51 -24.57 -10.27
N THR A 29 -19.43 -23.76 -9.74
CA THR A 29 -19.08 -22.74 -8.74
C THR A 29 -18.60 -23.42 -7.45
N VAL A 30 -17.31 -23.74 -7.41
CA VAL A 30 -16.59 -24.12 -6.19
C VAL A 30 -16.51 -22.89 -5.30
N THR A 31 -17.53 -22.71 -4.46
CA THR A 31 -17.46 -21.79 -3.31
C THR A 31 -16.60 -22.44 -2.22
N THR A 32 -15.28 -22.41 -2.45
CA THR A 32 -14.28 -22.62 -1.42
C THR A 32 -14.10 -21.31 -0.68
N GLY A 33 -14.31 -21.35 0.63
CA GLY A 33 -13.66 -20.44 1.57
C GLY A 33 -14.21 -19.02 1.62
N ASP A 34 -14.59 -18.67 2.83
CA ASP A 34 -14.52 -17.35 3.48
C ASP A 34 -13.27 -16.51 3.08
N GLU A 35 -13.18 -16.07 1.82
CA GLU A 35 -12.31 -14.96 1.44
C GLU A 35 -13.05 -13.66 1.76
N ALA A 36 -12.69 -13.08 2.91
CA ALA A 36 -12.88 -11.66 3.11
C ALA A 36 -12.20 -10.96 1.93
N ILE A 37 -13.00 -10.27 1.10
CA ILE A 37 -12.48 -9.31 0.14
C ILE A 37 -11.63 -8.30 0.92
N GLU A 38 -10.30 -8.38 0.82
CA GLU A 38 -9.45 -7.30 1.29
C GLU A 38 -9.90 -6.03 0.56
N GLU A 39 -10.46 -5.10 1.33
CA GLU A 39 -10.99 -3.87 0.77
C GLU A 39 -9.81 -3.08 0.18
N ALA A 40 -9.80 -2.96 -1.14
CA ALA A 40 -8.72 -2.30 -1.86
C ALA A 40 -8.49 -0.90 -1.29
N VAL A 41 -7.24 -0.63 -0.91
CA VAL A 41 -6.84 0.63 -0.30
C VAL A 41 -7.21 1.78 -1.25
N PRO A 42 -8.04 2.75 -0.84
CA PRO A 42 -8.51 3.80 -1.73
C PRO A 42 -7.40 4.83 -1.96
N SER A 43 -7.23 5.24 -3.22
CA SER A 43 -6.45 6.42 -3.57
C SER A 43 -7.27 7.71 -3.35
N PRO A 44 -6.61 8.84 -3.06
CA PRO A 44 -7.31 10.11 -2.85
C PRO A 44 -8.01 10.59 -4.13
N PRO A 45 -9.13 11.34 -4.00
CA PRO A 45 -9.92 11.81 -5.14
C PRO A 45 -9.28 12.96 -5.93
N VAL A 46 -8.19 13.53 -5.40
CA VAL A 46 -7.41 14.67 -5.89
C VAL A 46 -5.95 14.42 -5.47
N ALA A 47 -4.96 14.89 -6.22
CA ALA A 47 -3.56 14.73 -5.84
C ALA A 47 -3.25 15.46 -4.50
N TRP A 48 -2.34 14.91 -3.70
CA TRP A 48 -2.09 15.40 -2.33
C TRP A 48 -1.64 16.86 -2.26
N ASP A 49 -0.82 17.27 -3.22
CA ASP A 49 -0.26 18.61 -3.42
C ASP A 49 -1.28 19.62 -3.96
N GLU A 50 -2.36 19.13 -4.60
CA GLU A 50 -3.51 19.93 -5.02
C GLU A 50 -4.56 20.12 -3.91
N MET A 51 -4.50 19.35 -2.82
CA MET A 51 -5.41 19.48 -1.69
C MET A 51 -5.04 20.66 -0.77
N ASP A 52 -6.04 21.39 -0.29
CA ASP A 52 -5.86 22.25 0.88
C ASP A 52 -5.77 21.42 2.18
N HIS A 53 -5.25 22.04 3.24
CA HIS A 53 -5.07 21.39 4.55
C HIS A 53 -6.40 20.88 5.15
N GLU A 54 -7.55 21.46 4.81
CA GLU A 54 -8.85 20.96 5.30
C GLU A 54 -9.24 19.67 4.57
N ALA A 55 -8.96 19.59 3.26
CA ALA A 55 -9.14 18.39 2.45
C ALA A 55 -8.19 17.26 2.88
N GLN A 56 -6.90 17.56 3.09
CA GLN A 56 -5.93 16.60 3.64
C GLN A 56 -6.37 16.08 5.02
N ALA A 57 -6.79 16.97 5.93
CA ALA A 57 -7.28 16.57 7.26
C ALA A 57 -8.55 15.72 7.19
N ARG A 58 -9.50 16.06 6.30
CA ARG A 58 -10.71 15.25 6.07
C ARG A 58 -10.37 13.86 5.54
N TRP A 59 -9.46 13.75 4.57
CA TRP A 59 -9.00 12.47 4.04
C TRP A 59 -8.24 11.64 5.09
N MET A 60 -7.35 12.28 5.85
CA MET A 60 -6.63 11.64 6.96
C MET A 60 -7.58 11.00 7.98
N MET A 61 -8.63 11.72 8.38
CA MET A 61 -9.62 11.18 9.33
C MET A 61 -10.56 10.13 8.73
N ALA A 62 -10.91 10.25 7.45
CA ALA A 62 -11.86 9.36 6.79
C ALA A 62 -11.23 8.03 6.37
N GLU A 63 -10.03 8.06 5.78
CA GLU A 63 -9.47 6.90 5.08
C GLU A 63 -8.13 6.44 5.66
N VAL A 64 -7.24 7.37 6.06
CA VAL A 64 -5.86 7.05 6.45
C VAL A 64 -5.79 6.48 7.87
N VAL A 65 -6.26 7.24 8.87
CA VAL A 65 -6.20 6.83 10.27
C VAL A 65 -6.94 5.52 10.53
N PRO A 66 -8.14 5.24 9.96
CA PRO A 66 -8.79 3.94 10.14
C PRO A 66 -8.00 2.76 9.57
N ARG A 67 -7.49 2.86 8.34
CA ARG A 67 -6.77 1.75 7.67
C ARG A 67 -5.36 1.52 8.20
N MET A 68 -4.69 2.57 8.68
CA MET A 68 -3.48 2.44 9.46
C MET A 68 -3.78 1.83 10.84
N GLY A 69 -4.83 2.29 11.53
CA GLY A 69 -5.25 1.73 12.81
C GLY A 69 -5.46 0.22 12.74
N GLU A 70 -6.23 -0.25 11.76
CA GLU A 70 -6.44 -1.67 11.48
C GLU A 70 -5.12 -2.44 11.32
N ARG A 71 -4.20 -1.97 10.45
CA ARG A 71 -2.90 -2.63 10.19
C ARG A 71 -2.01 -2.67 11.43
N PHE A 72 -1.86 -1.55 12.12
CA PHE A 72 -1.04 -1.46 13.32
C PHE A 72 -1.62 -2.29 14.48
N GLN A 73 -2.96 -2.33 14.64
CA GLN A 73 -3.62 -3.16 15.65
C GLN A 73 -3.62 -4.65 15.31
N ALA A 74 -3.62 -5.01 14.02
CA ALA A 74 -3.42 -6.39 13.58
C ALA A 74 -1.98 -6.88 13.82
N PHE A 75 -0.99 -5.99 13.69
CA PHE A 75 0.41 -6.28 14.00
C PHE A 75 0.67 -6.39 15.51
N ASP A 76 0.24 -5.40 16.31
CA ASP A 76 0.39 -5.40 17.77
C ASP A 76 -0.74 -4.60 18.43
N GLY A 77 -1.85 -5.29 18.70
CA GLY A 77 -3.06 -4.70 19.26
C GLY A 77 -2.93 -4.19 20.70
N GLU A 78 -1.92 -4.62 21.46
CA GLU A 78 -1.67 -4.08 22.81
C GLU A 78 -0.91 -2.76 22.71
N ARG A 79 0.16 -2.72 21.90
CA ARG A 79 0.95 -1.51 21.67
C ARG A 79 0.18 -0.40 20.95
N TYR A 80 -0.72 -0.77 20.04
CA TYR A 80 -1.47 0.17 19.19
C TYR A 80 -2.96 0.26 19.55
N ALA A 81 -3.34 -0.11 20.77
CA ALA A 81 -4.72 0.02 21.27
C ALA A 81 -5.28 1.44 21.11
N ASP A 82 -4.47 2.47 21.41
CA ASP A 82 -4.81 3.89 21.27
C ASP A 82 -4.28 4.51 19.95
N PHE A 83 -4.29 3.76 18.84
CA PHE A 83 -3.83 4.27 17.54
C PHE A 83 -4.61 5.51 17.10
N GLY A 84 -3.89 6.55 16.64
CA GLY A 84 -4.50 7.77 16.11
C GLY A 84 -3.48 8.78 15.61
N CYS A 85 -3.91 10.02 15.40
CA CYS A 85 -3.04 11.10 14.90
C CYS A 85 -1.69 11.22 15.66
N PRO A 86 -1.61 11.08 17.00
CA PRO A 86 -0.35 11.18 17.71
C PRO A 86 0.65 10.06 17.40
N THR A 87 0.19 8.90 16.92
CA THR A 87 1.05 7.76 16.58
C THR A 87 2.00 8.08 15.43
N CYS A 88 1.58 8.94 14.48
CA CYS A 88 2.40 9.39 13.36
C CYS A 88 2.98 10.79 13.59
N HIS A 89 2.17 11.74 14.06
CA HIS A 89 2.51 13.17 14.13
C HIS A 89 3.07 13.60 15.50
N GLY A 90 3.23 12.70 16.46
CA GLY A 90 3.72 13.00 17.81
C GLY A 90 2.65 13.53 18.77
N PRO A 91 2.99 13.77 20.05
CA PRO A 91 2.01 13.87 21.15
C PRO A 91 0.99 15.01 21.03
N ASN A 92 1.32 16.13 20.36
CA ASN A 92 0.44 17.29 20.21
C ASN A 92 0.24 17.65 18.72
N PRO A 93 -0.44 16.80 17.93
CA PRO A 93 -0.44 16.88 16.47
C PRO A 93 -1.13 18.13 15.92
N ARG A 94 -1.91 18.84 16.75
CA ARG A 94 -2.55 20.12 16.40
C ARG A 94 -1.66 21.34 16.64
N GLU A 95 -0.66 21.22 17.52
CA GLU A 95 0.23 22.32 17.90
C GLU A 95 1.43 22.43 16.96
N ASN A 96 1.90 21.29 16.43
CA ASN A 96 2.93 21.20 15.38
C ASN A 96 2.35 21.14 13.96
N GLY A 97 1.11 21.58 13.73
CA GLY A 97 0.52 21.65 12.40
C GLY A 97 0.38 20.32 11.64
N PHE A 98 0.48 19.17 12.32
CA PHE A 98 0.59 17.84 11.72
C PHE A 98 1.86 17.66 10.85
N ASP A 99 2.92 18.45 11.10
CA ASP A 99 4.18 18.41 10.36
C ASP A 99 4.80 17.00 10.33
N MET A 100 5.41 16.65 9.19
CA MET A 100 6.13 15.40 8.94
C MET A 100 7.42 15.68 8.14
N PRO A 101 8.51 14.92 8.33
CA PRO A 101 8.65 13.78 9.25
C PRO A 101 8.59 14.17 10.73
N SER A 102 8.09 13.26 11.57
CA SER A 102 7.90 13.53 13.00
C SER A 102 9.10 13.10 13.81
N ALA A 103 9.70 14.03 14.57
CA ALA A 103 10.78 13.72 15.52
C ALA A 103 10.34 12.81 16.70
N ALA A 104 9.03 12.54 16.84
CA ALA A 104 8.51 11.54 17.78
C ALA A 104 8.56 10.10 17.22
N LEU A 105 8.80 9.94 15.91
CA LEU A 105 9.06 8.64 15.30
C LEU A 105 10.56 8.30 15.37
N PRO A 106 10.93 7.01 15.48
CA PRO A 106 12.33 6.61 15.53
C PRO A 106 13.09 7.00 14.27
N ALA A 107 14.27 7.62 14.43
CA ALA A 107 15.09 8.05 13.30
C ALA A 107 15.74 6.87 12.58
N LEU A 108 15.64 6.84 11.25
CA LEU A 108 16.12 5.72 10.44
C LEU A 108 17.56 5.96 9.95
N PRO A 109 18.47 4.97 10.10
CA PRO A 109 19.79 5.03 9.48
C PRO A 109 19.70 4.95 7.95
N ALA A 110 20.60 5.67 7.26
CA ALA A 110 20.65 5.69 5.80
C ALA A 110 20.81 4.28 5.19
N THR A 111 20.15 4.04 4.05
CA THR A 111 20.13 2.73 3.38
C THR A 111 21.54 2.20 3.08
N GLY A 112 21.78 0.92 3.36
CA GLY A 112 23.08 0.27 3.14
C GLY A 112 24.16 0.55 4.19
N THR A 113 23.89 1.37 5.20
CA THR A 113 24.82 1.58 6.33
C THR A 113 24.89 0.34 7.24
N PRO A 114 26.01 0.12 7.97
CA PRO A 114 26.08 -0.91 9.02
C PRO A 114 24.96 -0.80 10.07
N GLU A 115 24.55 0.42 10.38
CA GLU A 115 23.49 0.78 11.33
C GLU A 115 22.10 0.38 10.79
N GLN A 116 21.83 0.62 9.50
CA GLN A 116 20.61 0.12 8.85
C GLN A 116 20.58 -1.42 8.84
N HIS A 117 21.70 -2.06 8.51
CA HIS A 117 21.79 -3.52 8.57
C HIS A 117 21.62 -4.06 9.99
N GLN A 118 22.00 -3.29 11.02
CA GLN A 118 21.73 -3.63 12.41
C GLN A 118 20.25 -3.52 12.75
N MET A 119 19.61 -2.39 12.44
CA MET A 119 18.16 -2.21 12.60
C MET A 119 17.34 -3.36 11.99
N VAL A 120 17.71 -3.83 10.79
CA VAL A 120 17.04 -4.96 10.11
C VAL A 120 17.23 -6.29 10.85
N ARG A 121 18.38 -6.50 11.52
CA ARG A 121 18.64 -7.71 12.32
C ARG A 121 17.95 -7.67 13.69
N ASP A 122 17.93 -6.50 14.32
CA ASP A 122 17.48 -6.32 15.69
C ASP A 122 15.95 -6.17 15.76
N TYR A 123 15.30 -5.64 14.71
CA TYR A 123 13.84 -5.43 14.64
C TYR A 123 13.20 -6.01 13.35
N PRO A 124 13.42 -7.29 13.00
CA PRO A 124 13.07 -7.85 11.70
C PRO A 124 11.56 -7.83 11.41
N GLU A 125 10.70 -8.09 12.41
CA GLU A 125 9.24 -8.07 12.20
C GLU A 125 8.71 -6.65 11.99
N MET A 126 9.18 -5.67 12.79
CA MET A 126 8.80 -4.27 12.62
C MET A 126 9.23 -3.73 11.26
N VAL A 127 10.45 -4.04 10.81
CA VAL A 127 10.93 -3.62 9.48
C VAL A 127 10.11 -4.26 8.36
N ARG A 128 9.74 -5.55 8.48
CA ARG A 128 8.87 -6.21 7.49
C ARG A 128 7.49 -5.57 7.45
N PHE A 129 6.86 -5.35 8.59
CA PHE A 129 5.54 -4.69 8.68
C PHE A 129 5.57 -3.27 8.08
N MET A 130 6.59 -2.48 8.43
CA MET A 130 6.74 -1.13 7.90
C MET A 130 6.94 -1.12 6.36
N PHE A 131 7.69 -2.09 5.83
CA PHE A 131 8.01 -2.16 4.40
C PHE A 131 6.90 -2.80 3.55
N ASN A 132 6.27 -3.87 4.05
CA ASN A 132 5.28 -4.65 3.29
C ASN A 132 3.86 -4.11 3.44
N ASP A 133 3.51 -3.53 4.60
CA ASP A 133 2.14 -3.17 4.93
C ASP A 133 1.97 -1.65 5.02
N VAL A 134 2.78 -0.97 5.85
CA VAL A 134 2.61 0.47 6.13
C VAL A 134 2.99 1.33 4.92
N LEU A 135 4.20 1.16 4.39
CA LEU A 135 4.72 1.97 3.28
C LEU A 135 3.82 1.92 2.02
N PRO A 136 3.49 0.76 1.43
CA PRO A 136 2.67 0.71 0.22
C PRO A 136 1.23 1.15 0.44
N THR A 137 0.66 0.89 1.63
CA THR A 137 -0.67 1.42 1.97
C THR A 137 -0.64 2.95 2.07
N MET A 138 0.39 3.53 2.69
CA MET A 138 0.56 4.99 2.77
C MET A 138 0.84 5.64 1.41
N GLN A 139 1.65 5.02 0.55
CA GLN A 139 1.85 5.45 -0.84
C GLN A 139 0.48 5.54 -1.58
N THR A 140 -0.34 4.49 -1.46
CA THR A 140 -1.68 4.44 -2.07
C THR A 140 -2.63 5.49 -1.48
N LEU A 141 -2.68 5.61 -0.15
CA LEU A 141 -3.59 6.51 0.57
C LEU A 141 -3.24 7.99 0.41
N VAL A 142 -1.95 8.33 0.36
CA VAL A 142 -1.50 9.71 0.13
C VAL A 142 -1.55 10.02 -1.37
N GLY A 143 -1.48 9.01 -2.25
CA GLY A 143 -1.45 9.22 -3.70
C GLY A 143 -0.20 9.98 -4.15
N GLY A 144 0.86 9.95 -3.35
CA GLY A 144 2.17 10.46 -3.75
C GLY A 144 2.75 9.56 -4.83
N ALA A 145 3.65 10.12 -5.65
CA ALA A 145 4.44 9.30 -6.56
C ALA A 145 5.26 8.27 -5.76
N ASP A 146 5.43 7.07 -6.33
CA ASP A 146 6.40 6.10 -5.84
C ASP A 146 7.79 6.74 -5.72
N PHE A 147 8.60 6.28 -4.77
CA PHE A 147 9.94 6.83 -4.58
C PHE A 147 10.84 6.54 -5.79
N ASP A 148 11.37 7.60 -6.40
CA ASP A 148 12.30 7.55 -7.51
C ASP A 148 13.74 7.66 -6.97
N GLU A 149 14.54 6.61 -7.16
CA GLU A 149 15.93 6.56 -6.68
C GLU A 149 16.89 7.47 -7.48
N GLU A 150 16.54 7.89 -8.70
CA GLU A 150 17.35 8.78 -9.54
C GLU A 150 17.15 10.24 -9.13
N THR A 151 15.91 10.66 -8.83
CA THR A 151 15.60 12.03 -8.40
C THR A 151 15.66 12.22 -6.88
N GLY A 152 15.42 11.16 -6.10
CA GLY A 152 15.25 11.23 -4.65
C GLY A 152 13.88 11.78 -4.21
N GLU A 153 12.90 11.82 -5.10
CA GLU A 153 11.56 12.36 -4.86
C GLU A 153 10.52 11.23 -4.70
N GLY A 154 9.32 11.56 -4.21
CA GLY A 154 8.24 10.59 -3.96
C GLY A 154 8.11 10.14 -2.50
N PHE A 155 7.11 9.31 -2.21
CA PHE A 155 6.79 8.89 -0.86
C PHE A 155 7.66 7.70 -0.41
N SER A 156 8.40 7.88 0.69
CA SER A 156 9.38 6.92 1.22
C SER A 156 9.27 6.78 2.74
N CYS A 157 10.11 5.92 3.34
CA CYS A 157 10.21 5.80 4.80
C CYS A 157 10.47 7.15 5.50
N TYR A 158 11.20 8.05 4.83
CA TYR A 158 11.56 9.37 5.34
C TYR A 158 10.44 10.42 5.17
N SER A 159 9.35 10.08 4.49
CA SER A 159 8.12 10.89 4.48
C SER A 159 7.39 10.86 5.83
N CYS A 160 7.78 9.96 6.75
CA CYS A 160 7.26 9.91 8.11
C CYS A 160 8.37 9.93 9.17
N HIS A 161 9.41 9.11 8.99
CA HIS A 161 10.51 9.04 9.94
C HIS A 161 11.60 10.06 9.63
N PRO A 162 12.28 10.65 10.62
CA PRO A 162 13.42 11.52 10.37
C PRO A 162 14.68 10.71 10.03
N HIS A 163 15.72 11.37 9.50
CA HIS A 163 17.00 10.73 9.29
C HIS A 163 17.79 10.61 10.60
N ALA A 164 18.50 9.50 10.76
CA ALA A 164 19.46 9.32 11.84
C ALA A 164 20.52 10.44 11.85
N GLY A 165 20.51 11.27 12.90
CA GLY A 165 21.44 12.38 13.08
C GLY A 165 20.85 13.77 12.83
N ASP A 166 19.59 13.87 12.42
CA ASP A 166 18.86 15.13 12.37
C ASP A 166 18.69 15.72 13.79
N GLU A 167 18.73 17.05 13.93
CA GLU A 167 18.69 17.70 15.25
C GLU A 167 17.37 17.44 15.98
N GLY A 168 17.47 17.03 17.26
CA GLY A 168 16.30 16.72 18.09
C GLY A 168 15.74 15.31 17.91
N THR A 169 16.37 14.47 17.08
CA THR A 169 15.91 13.10 16.82
C THR A 169 16.65 12.07 17.67
N THR A 170 15.94 11.02 18.09
CA THR A 170 16.55 9.84 18.70
C THR A 170 16.66 8.74 17.65
N LEU A 171 17.82 8.08 17.60
CA LEU A 171 17.96 6.78 16.93
C LEU A 171 16.92 5.80 17.47
N ILE A 172 16.72 4.68 16.76
CA ILE A 172 15.87 3.58 17.20
C ILE A 172 16.33 3.02 18.55
N GLU A 173 15.76 3.59 19.61
CA GLU A 173 15.48 2.94 20.87
C GLU A 173 14.02 2.48 20.82
N LEU A 174 13.71 1.62 19.82
CA LEU A 174 12.60 0.69 19.98
C LEU A 174 12.93 -0.14 21.20
N SER A 175 12.34 0.21 22.34
CA SER A 175 12.44 -0.54 23.59
C SER A 175 12.25 -2.02 23.25
N ALA A 176 13.34 -2.80 23.33
CA ALA A 176 13.27 -4.24 23.19
C ALA A 176 12.15 -4.73 24.13
N PRO A 177 11.30 -5.67 23.71
CA PRO A 177 10.23 -6.14 24.57
C PRO A 177 10.85 -6.59 25.90
N GLU A 178 10.36 -6.03 27.01
CA GLU A 178 10.75 -6.45 28.36
C GLU A 178 10.20 -7.87 28.60
N GLY A 179 10.81 -8.88 27.96
CA GLY A 179 10.17 -10.17 27.75
C GLY A 179 11.02 -11.30 27.15
N ASP A 180 12.07 -11.02 26.36
CA ASP A 180 13.03 -12.06 25.95
C ASP A 180 14.41 -11.83 26.57
N ALA A 181 14.48 -12.22 27.84
CA ALA A 181 15.73 -12.63 28.47
C ALA A 181 15.68 -14.15 28.72
N GLY A 182 15.68 -14.97 27.66
CA GLY A 182 16.23 -16.32 27.76
C GLY A 182 15.72 -17.39 26.80
N ALA A 183 16.58 -17.75 25.85
CA ALA A 183 17.04 -19.13 25.72
C ALA A 183 18.49 -19.19 25.20
N GLU A 184 19.36 -19.76 26.03
CA GLU A 184 20.76 -20.12 25.77
C GLU A 184 20.90 -21.44 24.97
#